data_AF-A0A926A2G9-F1
#
_entry.id   AF-A0A926A2G9-F1
#
_cell.length_a   1.000
_cell.length_b   1.000
_cell.length_c   1.000
_cell.angle_alpha   90.00
_cell.angle_beta   90.00
_cell.angle_gamma   90.00
#
_symmetry.space_group_name_H-M   'P 1'
#
loop_
_entity.id
_entity.type
_entity.pdbx_description
1 polymer ?
#
loop_
_entity_poly.entity_id
_entity_poly.type
_entity_poly.pdbx_seq_one_letter_code
_entity_poly.pdbx_strand_id
1 'polypeptide(L)'
;MRLPTLSFSRRANAALLFAALSATASVLSAAQGSSRSPAKPATPAMQPKTPAKPSGAPAAPTKRPNPKTVAEGATSAGARALVGKPTPVWPVVTPAPLPGSILPGKRIVAYYGNPLSKRMGALGEYPKEEMLAKLGAEVSAWKRADPATPVQPALHLIAVVAQGDSGRDGKFRLRMTDSLIERTHRWAKEQNAILFLDVQVGKSTIQAELPRLDAFMSRPDVHFGMDPEFSMKDGTKPGKKIGTFDAVDVNWVIDHLAKLVTQHNLPPKVLVIHRFTRKMLTNTDKIKLDPRVQVVIHMDGWGPASLKRDSYAAYVYAEPVQFTGFKLFYKNDLKKGGPLMTPTQLLGLTPKPLYIQYQ
;
A
#
# COMPACT_ATOMS: atom_id res chain seq x y z
N MET A 1 -56.51 -45.63 12.97
CA MET A 1 -57.86 -45.01 13.00
C MET A 1 -57.68 -43.49 12.93
N ARG A 2 -58.61 -42.79 12.27
CA ARG A 2 -58.49 -41.46 11.64
C ARG A 2 -58.08 -40.29 12.57
N LEU A 3 -57.46 -39.29 11.91
CA LEU A 3 -57.20 -37.89 12.28
C LEU A 3 -58.35 -37.18 13.02
N PRO A 4 -58.02 -36.02 13.64
CA PRO A 4 -58.67 -34.81 13.18
C PRO A 4 -57.71 -33.65 12.84
N THR A 5 -58.12 -32.95 11.80
CA THR A 5 -57.65 -31.67 11.26
C THR A 5 -57.96 -30.50 12.20
N LEU A 6 -57.08 -29.49 12.24
CA LEU A 6 -57.49 -28.10 12.52
C LEU A 6 -56.59 -27.13 11.75
N SER A 7 -57.25 -26.38 10.87
CA SER A 7 -56.74 -25.28 10.06
C SER A 7 -56.63 -24.02 10.91
N PHE A 8 -55.59 -23.21 10.74
CA PHE A 8 -55.70 -21.76 10.97
C PHE A 8 -54.84 -20.97 9.98
N SER A 9 -55.28 -19.74 9.80
CA SER A 9 -55.30 -18.96 8.56
C SER A 9 -54.10 -18.05 8.36
N ARG A 10 -53.91 -17.68 7.09
CA ARG A 10 -53.06 -16.59 6.61
C ARG A 10 -53.46 -15.26 7.26
N ARG A 11 -52.48 -14.50 7.73
CA ARG A 11 -52.50 -13.03 7.68
C ARG A 11 -51.19 -12.52 7.09
N ALA A 12 -51.33 -11.82 5.98
CA ALA A 12 -50.32 -10.96 5.40
C ALA A 12 -50.11 -9.74 6.31
N ASN A 13 -48.87 -9.23 6.36
CA ASN A 13 -48.64 -7.80 6.51
C ASN A 13 -47.35 -7.45 5.77
N ALA A 14 -47.49 -6.49 4.87
CA ALA A 14 -46.46 -5.96 4.01
C ALA A 14 -45.77 -4.74 4.66
N ALA A 15 -44.56 -4.49 4.15
CA ALA A 15 -43.86 -3.22 4.06
C ALA A 15 -43.35 -2.55 5.36
N LEU A 16 -42.06 -2.26 5.38
CA LEU A 16 -41.58 -0.88 5.42
C LEU A 16 -40.15 -0.81 4.87
N LEU A 17 -39.99 -0.15 3.72
CA LEU A 17 -38.72 0.38 3.24
C LEU A 17 -38.32 1.57 4.12
N PHE A 18 -37.05 1.64 4.52
CA PHE A 18 -36.44 2.88 4.99
C PHE A 18 -35.29 3.28 4.06
N ALA A 19 -35.55 4.33 3.30
CA ALA A 19 -34.56 5.15 2.63
C ALA A 19 -33.95 6.11 3.65
N ALA A 20 -32.62 6.26 3.64
CA ALA A 20 -31.93 7.28 4.43
C ALA A 20 -31.45 8.40 3.50
N LEU A 21 -31.91 9.60 3.83
CA LEU A 21 -31.68 10.90 3.21
C LEU A 21 -30.19 11.26 3.05
N SER A 22 -29.84 11.76 1.88
CA SER A 22 -28.62 12.55 1.63
C SER A 22 -28.87 14.01 1.99
N ALA A 23 -27.95 14.59 2.76
CA ALA A 23 -27.93 16.00 3.15
C ALA A 23 -27.69 16.93 1.94
N THR A 24 -28.44 18.02 1.94
CA THR A 24 -28.40 19.13 0.98
C THR A 24 -27.14 19.98 1.13
N ALA A 25 -26.56 20.38 -0.01
CA ALA A 25 -25.51 21.37 -0.09
C ALA A 25 -26.11 22.78 -0.17
N SER A 26 -25.73 23.67 0.74
CA SER A 26 -26.03 25.10 0.64
C SER A 26 -24.95 25.80 -0.18
N VAL A 27 -25.37 26.31 -1.33
CA VAL A 27 -24.66 27.32 -2.13
C VAL A 27 -25.03 28.68 -1.56
N LEU A 28 -24.04 29.53 -1.25
CA LEU A 28 -24.23 30.97 -1.17
C LEU A 28 -23.27 31.66 -2.13
N SER A 29 -23.84 32.47 -3.01
CA SER A 29 -23.20 33.42 -3.90
C SER A 29 -23.68 34.82 -3.51
N ALA A 30 -22.75 35.78 -3.42
CA ALA A 30 -22.95 37.23 -3.57
C ALA A 30 -21.53 37.83 -3.64
N ALA A 31 -21.05 38.49 -4.70
CA ALA A 31 -21.52 39.64 -5.49
C ALA A 31 -20.57 40.84 -5.26
N GLN A 32 -20.31 41.57 -6.34
CA GLN A 32 -19.26 42.57 -6.59
C GLN A 32 -19.56 43.97 -6.01
N GLY A 33 -18.52 44.82 -5.93
CA GLY A 33 -18.60 46.29 -5.87
C GLY A 33 -17.35 46.89 -5.18
N SER A 34 -16.28 47.29 -5.88
CA SER A 34 -16.03 48.53 -6.65
C SER A 34 -15.18 49.58 -5.87
N SER A 35 -13.98 49.80 -6.42
CA SER A 35 -13.16 51.04 -6.55
C SER A 35 -13.01 52.08 -5.42
N ARG A 36 -11.76 52.38 -5.06
CA ARG A 36 -11.02 53.64 -5.38
C ARG A 36 -9.65 53.69 -4.70
N SER A 37 -8.62 54.02 -5.49
CA SER A 37 -7.32 54.55 -5.05
C SER A 37 -7.15 55.96 -5.61
N PRO A 38 -6.33 56.78 -4.94
CA PRO A 38 -5.36 57.67 -5.62
C PRO A 38 -3.99 57.57 -4.93
N ALA A 39 -2.84 58.05 -5.38
CA ALA A 39 -2.26 58.44 -6.67
C ALA A 39 -0.72 58.53 -6.43
N LYS A 40 0.07 58.44 -7.50
CA LYS A 40 1.55 58.49 -7.59
C LYS A 40 2.11 59.92 -7.39
N PRO A 41 3.43 60.13 -7.21
CA PRO A 41 4.38 60.34 -8.34
C PRO A 41 5.83 59.83 -8.02
N ALA A 42 6.86 59.81 -8.88
CA ALA A 42 7.13 59.86 -10.31
C ALA A 42 8.61 59.43 -10.51
N THR A 43 8.95 58.90 -11.68
CA THR A 43 10.29 58.48 -12.12
C THR A 43 11.11 59.68 -12.63
N PRO A 44 12.43 59.52 -12.86
CA PRO A 44 12.88 59.55 -14.27
C PRO A 44 13.95 58.50 -14.63
N ALA A 45 13.98 58.16 -15.91
CA ALA A 45 14.84 57.17 -16.57
C ALA A 45 16.11 57.82 -17.17
N MET A 46 17.21 57.07 -17.29
CA MET A 46 18.14 57.17 -18.43
C MET A 46 19.11 55.97 -18.52
N GLN A 47 19.17 55.34 -19.70
CA GLN A 47 20.28 54.53 -20.25
C GLN A 47 20.78 55.29 -21.50
N PRO A 48 21.86 54.89 -22.23
CA PRO A 48 22.96 53.95 -21.96
C PRO A 48 24.37 54.56 -22.27
N LYS A 49 25.48 53.83 -22.04
CA LYS A 49 26.70 53.80 -22.88
C LYS A 49 27.85 52.95 -22.29
N THR A 50 28.30 51.94 -23.04
CA THR A 50 29.67 51.37 -23.06
C THR A 50 30.59 52.28 -23.90
N PRO A 51 31.95 52.25 -23.81
CA PRO A 51 32.80 51.05 -23.95
C PRO A 51 34.19 51.02 -23.22
N ALA A 52 34.86 49.86 -23.39
CA ALA A 52 36.31 49.64 -23.54
C ALA A 52 37.14 49.01 -22.40
N LYS A 53 38.07 48.16 -22.87
CA LYS A 53 38.96 47.15 -22.25
C LYS A 53 40.31 47.78 -21.81
N PRO A 54 41.10 47.14 -20.91
CA PRO A 54 42.26 46.34 -21.37
C PRO A 54 42.48 45.06 -20.51
N SER A 55 42.69 43.87 -21.09
CA SER A 55 43.97 43.24 -21.44
C SER A 55 44.98 43.04 -20.29
N GLY A 56 45.10 41.79 -19.84
CA GLY A 56 46.20 41.27 -19.02
C GLY A 56 45.96 39.79 -18.66
N ALA A 57 46.79 38.89 -19.18
CA ALA A 57 46.81 37.44 -18.94
C ALA A 57 48.28 36.99 -18.81
N PRO A 58 48.61 35.76 -18.38
CA PRO A 58 47.95 34.86 -17.43
C PRO A 58 48.92 34.26 -16.37
N ALA A 59 48.39 33.69 -15.28
CA ALA A 59 49.12 32.67 -14.49
C ALA A 59 48.16 31.55 -14.06
N ALA A 60 48.55 30.31 -14.34
CA ALA A 60 47.78 29.08 -14.11
C ALA A 60 47.53 28.80 -12.62
N PRO A 61 46.51 27.98 -12.29
CA PRO A 61 46.89 26.67 -11.76
C PRO A 61 45.97 25.49 -12.17
N THR A 62 46.64 24.35 -12.39
CA THR A 62 46.24 22.96 -12.08
C THR A 62 44.85 22.45 -12.50
N LYS A 63 44.88 21.55 -13.49
CA LYS A 63 43.79 20.65 -13.91
C LYS A 63 43.19 19.89 -12.71
N ARG A 64 41.90 20.10 -12.44
CA ARG A 64 41.05 19.14 -11.72
C ARG A 64 40.61 18.03 -12.70
N PRO A 65 40.57 16.76 -12.27
CA PRO A 65 40.01 15.70 -13.10
C PRO A 65 38.50 15.91 -13.25
N ASN A 66 38.03 15.75 -14.47
CA ASN A 66 36.65 15.85 -14.90
C ASN A 66 35.89 14.58 -14.46
N PRO A 67 34.89 14.62 -13.54
CA PRO A 67 34.02 13.48 -13.35
C PRO A 67 32.95 13.52 -14.43
N LYS A 68 33.16 12.73 -15.49
CA LYS A 68 32.10 12.39 -16.44
C LYS A 68 30.99 11.65 -15.70
N THR A 69 29.75 12.07 -15.98
CA THR A 69 28.50 11.31 -15.89
C THR A 69 28.10 10.81 -14.49
N VAL A 70 27.57 11.72 -13.68
CA VAL A 70 26.54 11.37 -12.71
C VAL A 70 25.21 11.40 -13.46
N ALA A 71 24.48 10.28 -13.46
CA ALA A 71 23.17 10.19 -14.08
C ALA A 71 22.23 11.31 -13.56
N GLU A 72 21.88 12.24 -14.43
CA GLU A 72 20.81 13.22 -14.21
C GLU A 72 19.50 12.46 -14.01
N GLY A 73 19.09 12.36 -12.74
CA GLY A 73 17.94 11.58 -12.31
C GLY A 73 17.90 11.33 -10.81
N ALA A 74 19.00 11.58 -10.09
CA ALA A 74 19.15 11.38 -8.65
C ALA A 74 19.29 12.66 -7.80
N THR A 75 18.93 13.84 -8.33
CA THR A 75 18.49 14.98 -7.47
C THR A 75 17.01 14.81 -7.03
N SER A 76 16.42 13.67 -7.41
CA SER A 76 15.05 13.20 -7.23
C SER A 76 14.70 12.85 -5.79
N ALA A 77 13.43 12.55 -5.52
CA ALA A 77 12.82 12.26 -4.21
C ALA A 77 13.72 11.64 -3.11
N GLY A 78 14.64 10.73 -3.47
CA GLY A 78 15.63 10.15 -2.55
C GLY A 78 16.53 11.18 -1.88
N ALA A 79 17.09 12.13 -2.62
CA ALA A 79 17.94 13.19 -2.05
C ALA A 79 17.16 14.04 -1.04
N ARG A 80 15.90 14.38 -1.35
CA ARG A 80 14.99 15.11 -0.44
C ARG A 80 14.64 14.28 0.80
N ALA A 81 14.47 12.97 0.66
CA ALA A 81 14.17 12.07 1.78
C ALA A 81 15.34 11.88 2.76
N LEU A 82 16.58 12.04 2.28
CA LEU A 82 17.81 11.80 3.02
C LEU A 82 18.50 13.07 3.53
N VAL A 83 17.90 14.25 3.41
CA VAL A 83 18.51 15.49 3.91
C VAL A 83 18.92 15.33 5.38
N GLY A 84 20.23 15.40 5.65
CA GLY A 84 20.80 15.23 6.99
C GLY A 84 20.87 13.79 7.50
N LYS A 85 20.73 12.77 6.64
CA LYS A 85 20.75 11.35 6.99
C LYS A 85 21.78 10.55 6.19
N PRO A 86 22.31 9.45 6.74
CA PRO A 86 23.13 8.50 5.97
C PRO A 86 22.35 7.94 4.78
N THR A 87 23.06 7.64 3.69
CA THR A 87 22.48 6.93 2.55
C THR A 87 22.22 5.47 2.90
N PRO A 88 20.98 4.96 2.73
CA PRO A 88 20.64 3.57 3.01
C PRO A 88 21.25 2.66 1.95
N VAL A 89 21.67 1.46 2.37
CA VAL A 89 22.25 0.45 1.49
C VAL A 89 21.14 -0.47 0.98
N TRP A 90 21.06 -0.60 -0.35
CA TRP A 90 20.17 -1.53 -1.04
C TRP A 90 20.96 -2.34 -2.09
N PRO A 91 20.64 -3.64 -2.28
CA PRO A 91 19.74 -4.45 -1.45
C PRO A 91 20.28 -4.62 -0.03
N VAL A 92 19.38 -4.87 0.94
CA VAL A 92 19.78 -5.20 2.31
C VAL A 92 20.46 -6.57 2.31
N VAL A 93 21.45 -6.77 3.19
CA VAL A 93 22.03 -8.10 3.42
C VAL A 93 20.98 -8.95 4.13
N THR A 94 20.51 -10.01 3.48
CA THR A 94 19.43 -10.87 3.99
C THR A 94 19.93 -12.30 4.15
N PRO A 95 19.29 -13.11 5.01
CA PRO A 95 19.52 -14.55 5.03
C PRO A 95 19.34 -15.16 3.63
N ALA A 96 20.05 -16.25 3.35
CA ALA A 96 19.89 -16.98 2.10
C ALA A 96 18.43 -17.46 1.96
N PRO A 97 17.77 -17.24 0.80
CA PRO A 97 16.42 -17.72 0.58
C PRO A 97 16.34 -19.25 0.68
N LEU A 98 15.34 -19.77 1.41
CA LEU A 98 15.07 -21.21 1.46
C LEU A 98 14.35 -21.67 0.19
N PRO A 99 14.37 -22.99 -0.13
CA PRO A 99 13.56 -23.53 -1.22
C PRO A 99 12.10 -23.10 -1.13
N GLY A 100 11.51 -22.73 -2.27
CA GLY A 100 10.14 -22.22 -2.34
C GLY A 100 9.97 -20.74 -2.00
N SER A 101 11.04 -20.01 -1.65
CA SER A 101 10.99 -18.54 -1.56
C SER A 101 10.50 -17.92 -2.87
N ILE A 102 9.69 -16.87 -2.75
CA ILE A 102 9.12 -16.17 -3.91
C ILE A 102 10.03 -15.01 -4.31
N LEU A 103 10.50 -14.25 -3.32
CA LEU A 103 11.36 -13.10 -3.47
C LEU A 103 12.83 -13.49 -3.22
N PRO A 104 13.79 -12.88 -3.94
CA PRO A 104 13.60 -11.91 -5.02
C PRO A 104 13.32 -12.54 -6.40
N GLY A 105 13.22 -13.86 -6.50
CA GLY A 105 13.17 -14.58 -7.78
C GLY A 105 11.91 -14.37 -8.62
N LYS A 106 10.81 -13.91 -8.03
CA LYS A 106 9.54 -13.59 -8.71
C LYS A 106 8.99 -12.26 -8.19
N ARG A 107 8.28 -11.53 -9.04
CA ARG A 107 7.49 -10.36 -8.67
C ARG A 107 6.07 -10.77 -8.35
N ILE A 108 5.56 -10.36 -7.20
CA ILE A 108 4.17 -10.59 -6.83
C ILE A 108 3.31 -9.45 -7.39
N VAL A 109 2.23 -9.79 -8.09
CA VAL A 109 1.22 -8.83 -8.59
C VAL A 109 -0.13 -9.21 -7.99
N ALA A 110 -0.68 -8.33 -7.16
CA ALA A 110 -1.81 -8.62 -6.29
C ALA A 110 -3.01 -7.72 -6.56
N TYR A 111 -4.21 -8.30 -6.53
CA TYR A 111 -5.46 -7.54 -6.39
C TYR A 111 -5.89 -7.52 -4.94
N TYR A 112 -6.10 -6.32 -4.39
CA TYR A 112 -6.45 -6.11 -2.99
C TYR A 112 -7.95 -5.91 -2.80
N GLY A 113 -8.47 -6.39 -1.68
CA GLY A 113 -9.74 -5.90 -1.18
C GLY A 113 -10.59 -6.90 -0.43
N ASN A 114 -11.90 -6.67 -0.46
CA ASN A 114 -12.89 -7.55 0.16
C ASN A 114 -14.06 -7.82 -0.82
N PRO A 115 -14.33 -9.08 -1.21
CA PRO A 115 -15.40 -9.42 -2.14
C PRO A 115 -16.81 -8.99 -1.73
N LEU A 116 -17.02 -8.65 -0.46
CA LEU A 116 -18.31 -8.19 0.07
C LEU A 116 -18.49 -6.66 -0.07
N SER A 117 -17.52 -5.93 -0.63
CA SER A 117 -17.58 -4.47 -0.73
C SER A 117 -17.02 -3.94 -2.05
N LYS A 118 -17.88 -3.26 -2.81
CA LYS A 118 -17.50 -2.52 -4.03
C LYS A 118 -16.61 -1.29 -3.79
N ARG A 119 -16.35 -0.95 -2.53
CA ARG A 119 -15.59 0.25 -2.14
C ARG A 119 -14.25 -0.08 -1.49
N MET A 120 -13.98 -1.35 -1.22
CA MET A 120 -12.77 -1.81 -0.53
C MET A 120 -11.83 -2.54 -1.48
N GLY A 121 -11.70 -2.08 -2.72
CA GLY A 121 -10.71 -2.55 -3.68
C GLY A 121 -11.19 -3.55 -4.73
N ALA A 122 -10.28 -3.84 -5.65
CA ALA A 122 -10.50 -4.61 -6.87
C ALA A 122 -11.19 -5.98 -6.65
N LEU A 123 -10.96 -6.65 -5.52
CA LEU A 123 -11.59 -7.94 -5.22
C LEU A 123 -13.12 -7.89 -5.09
N GLY A 124 -13.67 -6.74 -4.68
CA GLY A 124 -15.11 -6.54 -4.54
C GLY A 124 -15.72 -5.57 -5.55
N GLU A 125 -14.89 -4.84 -6.30
CA GLU A 125 -15.35 -3.85 -7.28
C GLU A 125 -15.99 -4.50 -8.52
N TYR A 126 -15.44 -5.63 -8.97
CA TYR A 126 -15.87 -6.32 -10.20
C TYR A 126 -16.47 -7.70 -9.88
N PRO A 127 -17.33 -8.25 -10.77
CA PRO A 127 -17.66 -9.68 -10.75
C PRO A 127 -16.39 -10.54 -10.83
N LYS A 128 -16.39 -11.75 -10.25
CA LYS A 128 -15.19 -12.61 -10.10
C LYS A 128 -14.44 -12.80 -11.42
N GLU A 129 -15.13 -13.17 -12.48
CA GLU A 129 -14.57 -13.50 -13.79
C GLU A 129 -13.90 -12.28 -14.41
N GLU A 130 -14.55 -11.12 -14.32
CA GLU A 130 -13.97 -9.86 -14.78
C GLU A 130 -12.75 -9.48 -13.92
N MET A 131 -12.85 -9.61 -12.59
CA MET A 131 -11.76 -9.34 -11.65
C MET A 131 -10.52 -10.17 -11.98
N LEU A 132 -10.67 -11.49 -12.17
CA LEU A 132 -9.57 -12.39 -12.50
C LEU A 132 -8.98 -12.10 -13.89
N ALA A 133 -9.83 -11.77 -14.88
CA ALA A 133 -9.35 -11.37 -16.21
C ALA A 133 -8.51 -10.09 -16.16
N LYS A 134 -8.93 -9.08 -15.37
CA LYS A 134 -8.16 -7.86 -15.19
C LYS A 134 -6.83 -8.12 -14.47
N LEU A 135 -6.82 -8.97 -13.43
CA LEU A 135 -5.57 -9.40 -12.78
C LEU A 135 -4.61 -10.05 -13.79
N GLY A 136 -5.13 -10.93 -14.67
CA GLY A 136 -4.36 -11.55 -15.75
C GLY A 136 -3.76 -10.52 -16.72
N ALA A 137 -4.47 -9.44 -17.00
CA ALA A 137 -3.97 -8.34 -17.82
C ALA A 137 -2.80 -7.60 -17.15
N GLU A 138 -2.89 -7.30 -15.85
CA GLU A 138 -1.79 -6.69 -15.09
C GLU A 138 -0.57 -7.60 -15.01
N VAL A 139 -0.78 -8.90 -14.74
CA VAL A 139 0.28 -9.91 -14.76
C VAL A 139 1.00 -9.92 -16.11
N SER A 140 0.24 -9.86 -17.20
CA SER A 140 0.80 -9.82 -18.56
C SER A 140 1.56 -8.52 -18.83
N ALA A 141 1.07 -7.38 -18.33
CA ALA A 141 1.77 -6.10 -18.43
C ALA A 141 3.12 -6.13 -17.69
N TRP A 142 3.17 -6.70 -16.49
CA TRP A 142 4.42 -6.84 -15.73
C TRP A 142 5.40 -7.82 -16.37
N LYS A 143 4.94 -8.94 -16.93
CA LYS A 143 5.79 -9.87 -17.69
C LYS A 143 6.44 -9.20 -18.90
N ARG A 144 5.71 -8.33 -19.61
CA ARG A 144 6.25 -7.56 -20.74
C ARG A 144 7.25 -6.50 -20.30
N ALA A 145 6.98 -5.82 -19.18
CA ALA A 145 7.83 -4.73 -18.69
C ALA A 145 9.15 -5.21 -18.08
N ASP A 146 9.18 -6.42 -17.50
CA ASP A 146 10.38 -7.02 -16.92
C ASP A 146 10.41 -8.55 -17.15
N PRO A 147 10.77 -9.00 -18.37
CA PRO A 147 10.77 -10.42 -18.73
C PRO A 147 11.74 -11.28 -17.91
N ALA A 148 12.77 -10.67 -17.32
CA ALA A 148 13.78 -11.37 -16.52
C ALA A 148 13.27 -11.76 -15.12
N THR A 149 12.19 -11.14 -14.65
CA THR A 149 11.59 -11.42 -13.34
C THR A 149 10.19 -12.03 -13.52
N PRO A 150 10.03 -13.36 -13.37
CA PRO A 150 8.74 -14.01 -13.47
C PRO A 150 7.69 -13.40 -12.53
N VAL A 151 6.43 -13.42 -12.93
CA VAL A 151 5.33 -12.85 -12.15
C VAL A 151 4.52 -13.94 -11.45
N GLN A 152 4.31 -13.78 -10.15
CA GLN A 152 3.42 -14.57 -9.30
C GLN A 152 2.12 -13.78 -9.04
N PRO A 153 0.98 -14.17 -9.62
CA PRO A 153 -0.31 -13.54 -9.32
C PRO A 153 -0.71 -13.76 -7.86
N ALA A 154 -1.46 -12.83 -7.28
CA ALA A 154 -1.99 -12.93 -5.93
C ALA A 154 -3.38 -12.30 -5.78
N LEU A 155 -4.20 -12.86 -4.90
CA LEU A 155 -5.35 -12.16 -4.32
C LEU A 155 -5.01 -11.78 -2.88
N HIS A 156 -5.27 -10.53 -2.50
CA HIS A 156 -4.98 -10.02 -1.15
C HIS A 156 -6.28 -9.62 -0.46
N LEU A 157 -6.81 -10.55 0.33
CA LEU A 157 -8.10 -10.45 1.01
C LEU A 157 -7.96 -9.74 2.35
N ILE A 158 -8.82 -8.75 2.60
CA ILE A 158 -8.99 -8.19 3.95
C ILE A 158 -9.81 -9.15 4.81
N ALA A 159 -9.12 -10.02 5.54
CA ALA A 159 -9.71 -11.08 6.36
C ALA A 159 -10.23 -10.55 7.69
N VAL A 160 -9.62 -9.49 8.23
CA VAL A 160 -10.12 -8.74 9.38
C VAL A 160 -10.18 -7.27 8.99
N VAL A 161 -11.39 -6.70 9.02
CA VAL A 161 -11.69 -5.35 8.55
C VAL A 161 -11.93 -4.45 9.75
N ALA A 162 -11.20 -3.35 9.87
CA ALA A 162 -11.47 -2.36 10.90
C ALA A 162 -12.83 -1.72 10.67
N GLN A 163 -13.57 -1.49 11.76
CA GLN A 163 -14.93 -0.99 11.71
C GLN A 163 -15.01 0.42 12.28
N GLY A 164 -15.90 1.23 11.69
CA GLY A 164 -16.30 2.48 12.31
C GLY A 164 -16.96 2.22 13.66
N ASP A 165 -17.87 1.26 13.74
CA ASP A 165 -18.62 1.04 14.97
C ASP A 165 -18.07 -0.12 15.80
N SER A 166 -18.35 -0.05 17.10
CA SER A 166 -17.93 -1.08 18.03
C SER A 166 -18.67 -2.38 17.75
N GLY A 167 -17.94 -3.48 17.67
CA GLY A 167 -18.51 -4.81 17.86
C GLY A 167 -18.89 -5.05 19.33
N ARG A 168 -19.47 -6.22 19.62
CA ARG A 168 -19.94 -6.60 20.96
C ARG A 168 -18.84 -6.57 22.03
N ASP A 169 -17.59 -6.74 21.64
CA ASP A 169 -16.42 -6.82 22.51
C ASP A 169 -15.56 -5.54 22.50
N GLY A 170 -16.06 -4.44 21.93
CA GLY A 170 -15.36 -3.15 22.02
C GLY A 170 -14.17 -2.99 21.09
N LYS A 171 -13.92 -3.93 20.17
CA LYS A 171 -12.64 -3.99 19.42
C LYS A 171 -12.64 -3.35 18.03
N PHE A 172 -13.79 -2.84 17.53
CA PHE A 172 -13.87 -2.07 16.27
C PHE A 172 -13.27 -2.79 15.05
N ARG A 173 -13.65 -4.05 14.87
CA ARG A 173 -13.26 -4.88 13.72
C ARG A 173 -14.29 -5.97 13.46
N LEU A 174 -14.35 -6.39 12.21
CA LEU A 174 -15.18 -7.48 11.71
C LEU A 174 -14.28 -8.54 11.09
N ARG A 175 -14.41 -9.78 11.54
CA ARG A 175 -13.70 -10.93 10.97
C ARG A 175 -14.53 -11.54 9.86
N MET A 176 -13.92 -11.76 8.71
CA MET A 176 -14.54 -12.49 7.62
C MET A 176 -14.70 -13.97 7.99
N THR A 177 -15.71 -14.62 7.41
CA THR A 177 -15.97 -16.03 7.65
C THR A 177 -14.93 -16.90 6.95
N ASP A 178 -14.68 -18.08 7.52
CA ASP A 178 -13.86 -19.12 6.89
C ASP A 178 -14.35 -19.42 5.47
N SER A 179 -15.68 -19.46 5.27
CA SER A 179 -16.29 -19.68 3.95
C SER A 179 -15.94 -18.61 2.91
N LEU A 180 -15.72 -17.35 3.33
CA LEU A 180 -15.26 -16.29 2.44
C LEU A 180 -13.77 -16.47 2.12
N ILE A 181 -12.95 -16.76 3.13
CA ILE A 181 -11.52 -17.02 2.96
C ILE A 181 -11.31 -18.18 1.99
N GLU A 182 -12.03 -19.30 2.19
CA GLU A 182 -11.98 -20.46 1.30
C GLU A 182 -12.44 -20.15 -0.12
N ARG A 183 -13.49 -19.34 -0.26
CA ARG A 183 -13.98 -18.92 -1.56
C ARG A 183 -12.92 -18.12 -2.31
N THR A 184 -12.29 -17.15 -1.65
CA THR A 184 -11.21 -16.36 -2.26
C THR A 184 -9.96 -17.20 -2.52
N HIS A 185 -9.64 -18.17 -1.66
CA HIS A 185 -8.55 -19.13 -1.92
C HIS A 185 -8.81 -19.94 -3.19
N ARG A 186 -10.02 -20.48 -3.38
CA ARG A 186 -10.39 -21.17 -4.63
C ARG A 186 -10.24 -20.30 -5.87
N TRP A 187 -10.67 -19.03 -5.79
CA TRP A 187 -10.47 -18.08 -6.91
C TRP A 187 -9.00 -17.85 -7.22
N ALA A 188 -8.14 -17.79 -6.19
CA ALA A 188 -6.70 -17.70 -6.38
C ALA A 188 -6.16 -18.95 -7.11
N LYS A 189 -6.61 -20.15 -6.73
CA LYS A 189 -6.22 -21.41 -7.40
C LYS A 189 -6.58 -21.44 -8.88
N GLU A 190 -7.74 -20.89 -9.28
CA GLU A 190 -8.16 -20.80 -10.69
C GLU A 190 -7.12 -20.08 -11.58
N GLN A 191 -6.29 -19.19 -11.01
CA GLN A 191 -5.27 -18.41 -11.72
C GLN A 191 -3.83 -18.77 -11.33
N ASN A 192 -3.61 -19.90 -10.64
CA ASN A 192 -2.32 -20.25 -10.02
C ASN A 192 -1.76 -19.09 -9.15
N ALA A 193 -2.67 -18.33 -8.55
CA ALA A 193 -2.35 -17.21 -7.68
C ALA A 193 -2.17 -17.68 -6.22
N ILE A 194 -1.37 -16.94 -5.46
CA ILE A 194 -1.27 -17.08 -4.01
C ILE A 194 -2.32 -16.20 -3.31
N LEU A 195 -2.59 -16.47 -2.04
CA LEU A 195 -3.53 -15.69 -1.22
C LEU A 195 -2.78 -14.95 -0.10
N PHE A 196 -3.09 -13.67 0.09
CA PHE A 196 -2.74 -12.95 1.31
C PHE A 196 -3.98 -12.74 2.17
N LEU A 197 -3.82 -12.91 3.49
CA LEU A 197 -4.81 -12.54 4.50
C LEU A 197 -4.34 -11.28 5.22
N ASP A 198 -4.98 -10.16 4.93
CA ASP A 198 -4.73 -8.86 5.55
C ASP A 198 -5.53 -8.69 6.84
N VAL A 199 -4.91 -8.08 7.83
CA VAL A 199 -5.52 -7.84 9.14
C VAL A 199 -5.42 -6.38 9.54
N GLN A 200 -6.60 -5.76 9.65
CA GLN A 200 -6.84 -4.46 10.24
C GLN A 200 -7.38 -4.66 11.67
N VAL A 201 -6.48 -4.59 12.67
CA VAL A 201 -6.79 -5.04 14.04
C VAL A 201 -7.81 -4.17 14.79
N GLY A 202 -8.05 -2.92 14.37
CA GLY A 202 -8.88 -1.97 15.11
C GLY A 202 -8.29 -1.69 16.50
N LYS A 203 -9.06 -1.93 17.56
CA LYS A 203 -8.59 -1.89 18.96
C LYS A 203 -8.19 -3.28 19.51
N SER A 204 -8.10 -4.28 18.64
CA SER A 204 -7.52 -5.58 18.97
C SER A 204 -5.99 -5.55 18.87
N THR A 205 -5.34 -6.70 19.04
CA THR A 205 -3.89 -6.87 18.86
C THR A 205 -3.61 -7.91 17.78
N ILE A 206 -2.44 -7.83 17.14
CA ILE A 206 -2.06 -8.82 16.13
C ILE A 206 -1.94 -10.22 16.73
N GLN A 207 -1.53 -10.30 17.99
CA GLN A 207 -1.43 -11.53 18.78
C GLN A 207 -2.79 -12.20 19.02
N ALA A 208 -3.89 -11.42 19.02
CA ALA A 208 -5.24 -11.96 19.16
C ALA A 208 -5.88 -12.33 17.82
N GLU A 209 -5.46 -11.70 16.72
CA GLU A 209 -6.09 -11.87 15.41
C GLU A 209 -5.37 -12.90 14.53
N LEU A 210 -4.04 -12.90 14.46
CA LEU A 210 -3.28 -13.80 13.58
C LEU A 210 -3.48 -15.29 13.94
N PRO A 211 -3.41 -15.74 15.21
CA PRO A 211 -3.56 -17.17 15.52
C PRO A 211 -4.91 -17.78 15.10
N ARG A 212 -5.94 -16.94 14.95
CA ARG A 212 -7.26 -17.38 14.47
C ARG A 212 -7.23 -17.80 13.00
N LEU A 213 -6.18 -17.42 12.26
CA LEU A 213 -5.98 -17.73 10.85
C LEU A 213 -4.99 -18.89 10.65
N ASP A 214 -4.48 -19.52 11.71
CA ASP A 214 -3.42 -20.53 11.63
C ASP A 214 -3.76 -21.71 10.71
N ALA A 215 -5.03 -22.14 10.69
CA ALA A 215 -5.49 -23.19 9.78
C ALA A 215 -5.30 -22.84 8.29
N PHE A 216 -5.47 -21.55 7.94
CA PHE A 216 -5.19 -21.06 6.58
C PHE A 216 -3.71 -20.77 6.38
N MET A 217 -3.05 -20.16 7.37
CA MET A 217 -1.64 -19.81 7.32
C MET A 217 -0.73 -21.05 7.24
N SER A 218 -1.22 -22.21 7.65
CA SER A 218 -0.53 -23.50 7.51
C SER A 218 -0.56 -24.07 6.09
N ARG A 219 -1.13 -23.37 5.10
CA ARG A 219 -1.11 -23.76 3.68
C ARG A 219 0.09 -23.16 2.96
N PRO A 220 0.73 -23.86 2.00
CA PRO A 220 1.96 -23.38 1.36
C PRO A 220 1.76 -22.09 0.53
N ASP A 221 0.56 -21.85 0.01
CA ASP A 221 0.22 -20.73 -0.89
C ASP A 221 -0.56 -19.58 -0.21
N VAL A 222 -0.56 -19.55 1.13
CA VAL A 222 -1.18 -18.49 1.93
C VAL A 222 -0.11 -17.69 2.70
N HIS A 223 -0.23 -16.36 2.61
CA HIS A 223 0.70 -15.36 3.13
C HIS A 223 -0.05 -14.28 3.93
N PHE A 224 0.68 -13.37 4.59
CA PHE A 224 0.10 -12.48 5.59
C PHE A 224 0.30 -10.99 5.25
N GLY A 225 -0.74 -10.19 5.50
CA GLY A 225 -0.74 -8.75 5.42
C GLY A 225 -1.02 -8.11 6.79
N MET A 226 -0.24 -7.09 7.13
CA MET A 226 -0.46 -6.24 8.30
C MET A 226 -0.75 -4.82 7.86
N ASP A 227 -1.85 -4.27 8.36
CA ASP A 227 -2.24 -2.90 8.09
C ASP A 227 -2.13 -2.03 9.36
N PRO A 228 -0.98 -1.37 9.57
CA PRO A 228 -0.78 -0.49 10.72
C PRO A 228 -1.73 0.70 10.76
N GLU A 229 -2.33 1.12 9.63
CA GLU A 229 -3.25 2.27 9.59
C GLU A 229 -4.39 2.09 10.60
N PHE A 230 -4.80 0.85 10.84
CA PHE A 230 -5.91 0.52 11.72
C PHE A 230 -5.49 -0.11 13.05
N SER A 231 -4.21 -0.02 13.44
CA SER A 231 -3.74 -0.45 14.75
C SER A 231 -3.88 0.67 15.79
N MET A 232 -5.04 0.71 16.46
CA MET A 232 -5.46 1.79 17.35
C MET A 232 -5.07 1.51 18.80
N LYS A 233 -3.76 1.39 19.06
CA LYS A 233 -3.20 1.03 20.38
C LYS A 233 -3.58 1.97 21.52
N ASP A 234 -3.91 3.22 21.20
CA ASP A 234 -4.32 4.23 22.18
C ASP A 234 -5.84 4.29 22.40
N GLY A 235 -6.59 3.36 21.81
CA GLY A 235 -8.03 3.27 21.96
C GLY A 235 -8.81 4.26 21.11
N THR A 236 -8.19 5.01 20.20
CA THR A 236 -8.95 5.86 19.26
C THR A 236 -9.82 4.99 18.32
N LYS A 237 -10.95 5.51 17.86
CA LYS A 237 -11.78 4.83 16.85
C LYS A 237 -11.01 4.74 15.51
N PRO A 238 -10.99 3.57 14.83
CA PRO A 238 -10.35 3.44 13.52
C PRO A 238 -10.86 4.48 12.52
N GLY A 239 -9.98 4.95 11.63
CA GLY A 239 -10.29 5.96 10.62
C GLY A 239 -10.37 7.41 11.13
N LYS A 240 -10.22 7.66 12.45
CA LYS A 240 -10.08 9.03 12.99
C LYS A 240 -8.66 9.56 12.94
N LYS A 241 -7.69 8.67 13.02
CA LYS A 241 -6.27 8.95 12.86
C LYS A 241 -5.58 7.69 12.36
N ILE A 242 -4.36 7.86 11.86
CA ILE A 242 -3.51 6.76 11.43
C ILE A 242 -2.96 6.03 12.67
N GLY A 243 -3.16 4.72 12.72
CA GLY A 243 -2.64 3.81 13.73
C GLY A 243 -1.15 3.52 13.58
N THR A 244 -0.66 2.55 14.37
CA THR A 244 0.77 2.21 14.38
C THR A 244 1.04 0.77 14.78
N PHE A 245 2.04 0.18 14.15
CA PHE A 245 2.76 -0.99 14.63
C PHE A 245 4.22 -0.62 14.91
N ASP A 246 4.83 -1.39 15.80
CA ASP A 246 6.23 -1.32 16.12
C ASP A 246 6.96 -2.57 15.61
N ALA A 247 8.29 -2.50 15.49
CA ALA A 247 9.10 -3.68 15.21
C ALA A 247 8.86 -4.83 16.21
N VAL A 248 8.48 -4.57 17.46
CA VAL A 248 8.08 -5.64 18.40
C VAL A 248 6.87 -6.43 17.89
N ASP A 249 5.87 -5.77 17.31
CA ASP A 249 4.69 -6.47 16.75
C ASP A 249 5.09 -7.26 15.49
N VAL A 250 5.91 -6.66 14.64
CA VAL A 250 6.40 -7.30 13.40
C VAL A 250 7.24 -8.53 13.72
N ASN A 251 8.17 -8.43 14.68
CA ASN A 251 9.02 -9.53 15.11
C ASN A 251 8.19 -10.67 15.71
N TRP A 252 7.15 -10.35 16.48
CA TRP A 252 6.23 -11.38 16.98
C TRP A 252 5.54 -12.13 15.82
N VAL A 253 5.09 -11.41 14.78
CA VAL A 253 4.51 -12.03 13.59
C VAL A 253 5.53 -12.88 12.84
N ILE A 254 6.76 -12.40 12.69
CA ILE A 254 7.85 -13.16 12.07
C ILE A 254 8.09 -14.47 12.81
N ASP A 255 8.21 -14.42 14.15
CA ASP A 255 8.42 -15.60 14.98
C ASP A 255 7.23 -16.58 14.86
N HIS A 256 6.00 -16.07 14.86
CA HIS A 256 4.79 -16.89 14.70
C HIS A 256 4.71 -17.57 13.33
N LEU A 257 4.97 -16.83 12.24
CA LEU A 257 4.98 -17.38 10.88
C LEU A 257 6.13 -18.38 10.68
N ALA A 258 7.32 -18.08 11.21
CA ALA A 258 8.48 -18.97 11.16
C ALA A 258 8.23 -20.29 11.90
N LYS A 259 7.51 -20.22 13.04
CA LYS A 259 7.03 -21.40 13.76
C LYS A 259 6.10 -22.25 12.89
N LEU A 260 5.09 -21.66 12.24
CA LEU A 260 4.20 -22.39 11.34
C LEU A 260 4.94 -23.02 10.16
N VAL A 261 5.91 -22.29 9.57
CA VAL A 261 6.76 -22.80 8.49
C VAL A 261 7.51 -24.05 8.93
N THR A 262 8.08 -24.03 10.14
CA THR A 262 8.83 -25.16 10.69
C THR A 262 7.92 -26.33 11.04
N GLN A 263 6.80 -26.07 11.71
CA GLN A 263 5.88 -27.10 12.18
C GLN A 263 5.19 -27.86 11.04
N HIS A 264 4.92 -27.18 9.93
CA HIS A 264 4.18 -27.74 8.81
C HIS A 264 5.04 -27.94 7.55
N ASN A 265 6.37 -27.83 7.65
CA ASN A 265 7.32 -27.98 6.53
C ASN A 265 6.94 -27.14 5.30
N LEU A 266 6.59 -25.88 5.53
CA LEU A 266 6.10 -24.98 4.48
C LEU A 266 7.25 -24.29 3.75
N PRO A 267 7.02 -23.80 2.51
CA PRO A 267 7.88 -22.76 1.96
C PRO A 267 7.82 -21.47 2.81
N PRO A 268 8.83 -20.59 2.72
CA PRO A 268 8.84 -19.32 3.43
C PRO A 268 7.60 -18.46 3.17
N LYS A 269 7.10 -17.83 4.22
CA LYS A 269 5.95 -16.90 4.12
C LYS A 269 6.40 -15.56 3.60
N VAL A 270 5.50 -14.85 2.91
CA VAL A 270 5.66 -13.42 2.63
C VAL A 270 4.84 -12.66 3.67
N LEU A 271 5.47 -11.69 4.32
CA LEU A 271 4.85 -10.78 5.27
C LEU A 271 4.82 -9.38 4.64
N VAL A 272 3.63 -8.89 4.29
CA VAL A 272 3.44 -7.55 3.75
C VAL A 272 3.05 -6.60 4.87
N ILE A 273 3.74 -5.47 4.99
CA ILE A 273 3.43 -4.43 5.98
C ILE A 273 3.14 -3.13 5.23
N HIS A 274 1.89 -2.69 5.33
CA HIS A 274 1.40 -1.49 4.66
C HIS A 274 1.95 -0.21 5.31
N ARG A 275 2.45 0.73 4.50
CA ARG A 275 3.04 1.99 5.02
C ARG A 275 2.91 3.13 4.02
N PHE A 276 2.39 4.27 4.47
CA PHE A 276 2.40 5.52 3.69
C PHE A 276 2.71 6.77 4.52
N THR A 277 2.99 6.60 5.82
CA THR A 277 3.60 7.61 6.67
C THR A 277 4.66 6.97 7.56
N ARG A 278 5.61 7.76 8.07
CA ARG A 278 6.66 7.25 8.96
C ARG A 278 6.10 6.62 10.25
N LYS A 279 5.10 7.24 10.87
CA LYS A 279 4.58 6.82 12.18
C LYS A 279 3.76 5.52 12.15
N MET A 280 3.38 5.04 10.97
CA MET A 280 2.68 3.76 10.83
C MET A 280 3.52 2.57 11.27
N LEU A 281 4.84 2.64 11.09
CA LEU A 281 5.75 1.57 11.46
C LEU A 281 6.99 2.17 12.13
N THR A 282 7.15 1.91 13.43
CA THR A 282 8.26 2.45 14.22
C THR A 282 9.36 1.43 14.45
N ASN A 283 10.58 1.93 14.72
CA ASN A 283 11.77 1.12 15.03
C ASN A 283 12.11 0.08 13.95
N THR A 284 11.97 0.42 12.67
CA THR A 284 12.16 -0.50 11.53
C THR A 284 13.54 -1.14 11.48
N ASP A 285 14.56 -0.46 11.99
CA ASP A 285 15.92 -0.95 12.17
C ASP A 285 16.03 -2.14 13.14
N LYS A 286 15.01 -2.37 13.97
CA LYS A 286 14.93 -3.49 14.92
C LYS A 286 14.10 -4.66 14.41
N ILE A 287 13.60 -4.60 13.17
CA ILE A 287 12.92 -5.73 12.53
C ILE A 287 13.97 -6.80 12.20
N LYS A 288 13.78 -7.99 12.75
CA LYS A 288 14.65 -9.14 12.55
C LYS A 288 14.32 -9.79 11.20
N LEU A 289 15.32 -10.35 10.54
CA LEU A 289 15.12 -11.12 9.32
C LEU A 289 15.30 -12.61 9.60
N ASP A 290 14.34 -13.42 9.17
CA ASP A 290 14.36 -14.88 9.29
C ASP A 290 14.23 -15.51 7.90
N PRO A 291 15.05 -16.51 7.51
CA PRO A 291 14.97 -17.12 6.19
C PRO A 291 13.61 -17.79 5.88
N ARG A 292 12.78 -18.06 6.89
CA ARG A 292 11.42 -18.61 6.77
C ARG A 292 10.36 -17.52 6.50
N VAL A 293 10.70 -16.23 6.60
CA VAL A 293 9.76 -15.11 6.39
C VAL A 293 10.40 -14.00 5.55
N GLN A 294 9.79 -13.70 4.42
CA GLN A 294 10.19 -12.65 3.49
C GLN A 294 9.37 -11.38 3.78
N VAL A 295 10.01 -10.37 4.37
CA VAL A 295 9.37 -9.12 4.80
C VAL A 295 9.35 -8.11 3.65
N VAL A 296 8.16 -7.60 3.36
CA VAL A 296 7.91 -6.57 2.35
C VAL A 296 7.38 -5.33 3.05
N ILE A 297 8.08 -4.21 2.93
CA ILE A 297 7.51 -2.91 3.30
C ILE A 297 6.85 -2.29 2.07
N HIS A 298 5.54 -2.12 2.15
CA HIS A 298 4.68 -1.83 1.01
C HIS A 298 4.15 -0.40 1.03
N MET A 299 4.55 0.42 0.04
CA MET A 299 4.09 1.80 -0.07
C MET A 299 2.60 1.85 -0.46
N ASP A 300 1.75 2.19 0.51
CA ASP A 300 0.27 2.15 0.40
C ASP A 300 -0.37 3.55 0.37
N GLY A 301 0.37 4.54 -0.14
CA GLY A 301 -0.12 5.91 -0.28
C GLY A 301 -0.79 6.12 -1.63
N TRP A 302 -1.83 6.95 -1.66
CA TRP A 302 -2.47 7.36 -2.92
C TRP A 302 -2.18 8.83 -3.25
N GLY A 303 -2.32 9.17 -4.52
CA GLY A 303 -2.13 10.53 -5.02
C GLY A 303 -1.36 10.57 -6.34
N PRO A 304 -0.98 11.78 -6.80
CA PRO A 304 -0.23 11.91 -8.05
C PRO A 304 1.13 11.21 -7.96
N ALA A 305 1.66 10.79 -9.11
CA ALA A 305 2.92 10.05 -9.20
C ALA A 305 4.10 10.70 -8.44
N SER A 306 4.19 12.03 -8.45
CA SER A 306 5.22 12.76 -7.69
C SER A 306 5.14 12.52 -6.20
N LEU A 307 3.94 12.64 -5.60
CA LEU A 307 3.72 12.39 -4.18
C LEU A 307 4.02 10.93 -3.82
N LYS A 308 3.66 9.98 -4.69
CA LYS A 308 3.91 8.56 -4.45
C LYS A 308 5.41 8.23 -4.49
N ARG A 309 6.16 8.85 -5.41
CA ARG A 309 7.64 8.76 -5.44
C ARG A 309 8.26 9.35 -4.18
N ASP A 310 7.75 10.49 -3.72
CA ASP A 310 8.23 11.16 -2.50
C ASP A 310 7.94 10.31 -1.25
N SER A 311 6.75 9.74 -1.13
CA SER A 311 6.39 8.82 -0.04
C SER A 311 7.20 7.53 -0.09
N TYR A 312 7.42 6.95 -1.27
CA TYR A 312 8.29 5.77 -1.42
C TYR A 312 9.73 6.08 -0.98
N ALA A 313 10.27 7.24 -1.39
CA ALA A 313 11.60 7.66 -0.98
C ALA A 313 11.70 7.88 0.54
N ALA A 314 10.76 8.64 1.10
CA ALA A 314 10.77 9.09 2.49
C ALA A 314 10.46 7.99 3.49
N TYR A 315 9.60 7.05 3.11
CA TYR A 315 9.10 6.03 4.02
C TYR A 315 9.59 4.65 3.67
N VAL A 316 9.92 4.29 2.43
CA VAL A 316 10.39 2.92 2.10
C VAL A 316 11.90 2.88 1.88
N TYR A 317 12.41 3.66 0.92
CA TYR A 317 13.84 3.68 0.59
C TYR A 317 14.72 4.12 1.77
N ALA A 318 14.32 5.19 2.47
CA ALA A 318 15.08 5.74 3.60
C ALA A 318 15.08 4.86 4.87
N GLU A 319 14.27 3.80 4.92
CA GLU A 319 14.12 2.90 6.06
C GLU A 319 14.18 1.44 5.59
N PRO A 320 15.38 0.96 5.21
CA PRO A 320 15.57 -0.36 4.62
C PRO A 320 15.23 -1.49 5.61
N VAL A 321 14.55 -2.54 5.10
CA VAL A 321 14.22 -3.75 5.87
C VAL A 321 14.64 -5.01 5.10
N GLN A 322 13.92 -5.39 4.03
CA GLN A 322 14.29 -6.54 3.21
C GLN A 322 13.86 -6.36 1.76
N PHE A 323 12.55 -6.45 1.49
CA PHE A 323 11.97 -6.20 0.18
C PHE A 323 10.99 -5.04 0.23
N THR A 324 10.65 -4.52 -0.94
CA THR A 324 9.74 -3.38 -1.07
C THR A 324 8.56 -3.68 -1.96
N GLY A 325 7.47 -2.99 -1.69
CA GLY A 325 6.29 -3.03 -2.52
C GLY A 325 5.73 -1.64 -2.81
N PHE A 326 4.81 -1.60 -3.76
CA PHE A 326 4.17 -0.37 -4.22
C PHE A 326 2.71 -0.63 -4.60
N LYS A 327 1.80 0.18 -4.08
CA LYS A 327 0.39 0.11 -4.44
C LYS A 327 0.04 1.09 -5.55
N LEU A 328 -0.90 0.72 -6.40
CA LEU A 328 -1.51 1.55 -7.43
C LEU A 328 -3.02 1.59 -7.18
N PHE A 329 -3.59 2.80 -7.15
CA PHE A 329 -5.02 2.99 -6.97
C PHE A 329 -5.64 3.45 -8.29
N TYR A 330 -6.44 2.61 -8.93
CA TYR A 330 -7.00 2.90 -10.26
C TYR A 330 -7.81 4.20 -10.29
N LYS A 331 -8.41 4.58 -9.17
CA LYS A 331 -9.23 5.79 -9.05
C LYS A 331 -8.55 6.89 -8.25
N ASN A 332 -7.95 6.56 -7.11
CA ASN A 332 -7.47 7.58 -6.17
C ASN A 332 -6.21 8.29 -6.69
N ASP A 333 -5.35 7.61 -7.43
CA ASP A 333 -4.13 8.23 -7.97
C ASP A 333 -4.45 9.23 -9.09
N LEU A 334 -5.60 9.06 -9.76
CA LEU A 334 -6.04 9.89 -10.88
C LEU A 334 -6.81 11.15 -10.47
N LYS A 335 -7.16 11.30 -9.18
CA LYS A 335 -8.03 12.40 -8.69
C LYS A 335 -7.49 13.81 -8.97
N LYS A 336 -6.20 13.94 -9.27
CA LYS A 336 -5.54 15.22 -9.61
C LYS A 336 -5.16 15.32 -11.11
N GLY A 337 -5.76 14.48 -11.96
CA GLY A 337 -5.64 14.56 -13.43
C GLY A 337 -4.35 13.96 -14.02
N GLY A 338 -3.48 13.36 -13.21
CA GLY A 338 -2.28 12.66 -13.67
C GLY A 338 -2.57 11.19 -14.03
N PRO A 339 -1.74 10.56 -14.88
CA PRO A 339 -1.88 9.14 -15.20
C PRO A 339 -1.47 8.27 -14.02
N LEU A 340 -1.96 7.02 -14.02
CA LEU A 340 -1.47 5.98 -13.12
C LEU A 340 0.00 5.69 -13.47
N MET A 341 0.83 5.45 -12.46
CA MET A 341 2.22 5.10 -12.73
C MET A 341 2.31 3.76 -13.46
N THR A 342 3.17 3.68 -14.48
CA THR A 342 3.35 2.47 -15.29
C THR A 342 4.35 1.49 -14.68
N PRO A 343 4.34 0.20 -15.06
CA PRO A 343 5.37 -0.76 -14.64
C PRO A 343 6.80 -0.25 -14.89
N THR A 344 7.09 0.32 -16.06
CA THR A 344 8.40 0.91 -16.38
C THR A 344 8.80 2.03 -15.42
N GLN A 345 7.85 2.88 -15.03
CA GLN A 345 8.11 3.95 -14.06
C GLN A 345 8.40 3.41 -12.66
N LEU A 346 7.75 2.31 -12.26
CA LEU A 346 8.00 1.63 -10.98
C LEU A 346 9.33 0.88 -10.99
N LEU A 347 9.72 0.28 -12.12
CA LEU A 347 11.03 -0.35 -12.31
C LEU A 347 12.20 0.64 -12.24
N GLY A 348 11.92 1.93 -12.44
CA GLY A 348 12.89 3.02 -12.24
C GLY A 348 13.04 3.48 -10.78
N LEU A 349 12.28 2.92 -9.84
CA LEU A 349 12.44 3.22 -8.41
C LEU A 349 13.63 2.47 -7.82
N THR A 350 14.23 3.04 -6.77
CA THR A 350 15.29 2.41 -5.97
C THR A 350 14.83 2.31 -4.52
N PRO A 351 14.84 1.11 -3.91
CA PRO A 351 14.97 -0.19 -4.58
C PRO A 351 13.78 -0.46 -5.52
N LYS A 352 13.90 -1.43 -6.43
CA LYS A 352 12.81 -1.84 -7.31
C LYS A 352 11.74 -2.59 -6.49
N PRO A 353 10.45 -2.19 -6.54
CA PRO A 353 9.41 -2.92 -5.83
C PRO A 353 9.19 -4.32 -6.44
N LEU A 354 9.12 -5.32 -5.56
CA LEU A 354 8.89 -6.73 -5.91
C LEU A 354 7.49 -7.22 -5.55
N TYR A 355 6.73 -6.43 -4.80
CA TYR A 355 5.33 -6.66 -4.50
C TYR A 355 4.49 -5.49 -5.01
N ILE A 356 3.63 -5.74 -5.98
CA ILE A 356 2.79 -4.73 -6.62
C ILE A 356 1.35 -5.03 -6.27
N GLN A 357 0.63 -4.05 -5.73
CA GLN A 357 -0.76 -4.21 -5.36
C GLN A 357 -1.63 -3.21 -6.11
N TYR A 358 -2.76 -3.67 -6.64
CA TYR A 358 -3.75 -2.83 -7.30
C TYR A 358 -5.03 -2.76 -6.46
N GLN A 359 -5.59 -1.55 -6.34
CA GLN A 359 -6.83 -1.27 -5.62
C GLN A 359 -7.79 -0.40 -6.43
#